data_AF-A0A3L8R364-F1
#
_entry.id   AF-A0A3L8R364-F1
#
_cell.length_a   1.000
_cell.length_b   1.000
_cell.length_c   1.000
_cell.angle_alpha   90.00
_cell.angle_beta   90.00
_cell.angle_gamma   90.00
#
_symmetry.space_group_name_H-M   'P 1'
#
loop_
_entity.id
_entity.type
_entity.pdbx_description
1 polymer ?
#
loop_
_entity_poly.entity_id
_entity_poly.type
_entity_poly.pdbx_seq_one_letter_code
_entity_poly.pdbx_strand_id
1 'polypeptide(L)'
;MLDRAPLTSGQGPQTSALTSIKVGKAQPPSPTEQGPKDPVQMPSGQVTRDKALSDKRGLYVRPCHIVEHEDNKMMRAQKWAWPSEAVGVSER
;
A
#
# COMPACT_ATOMS: atom_id res chain seq x y z
N MET A 1 -1.10 -1.58 13.07
CA MET A 1 -1.28 -3.03 12.87
C MET A 1 -0.75 -3.36 11.49
N LEU A 2 0.19 -4.30 11.43
CA LEU A 2 0.78 -4.83 10.20
C LEU A 2 0.49 -6.32 10.16
N ASP A 3 0.01 -6.85 9.03
CA ASP A 3 -0.10 -8.28 8.80
C ASP A 3 0.10 -8.59 7.31
N ARG A 4 0.27 -9.88 6.98
CA ARG A 4 0.42 -10.34 5.60
C ARG A 4 -0.44 -11.56 5.31
N ALA A 5 -0.89 -11.73 4.07
CA ALA A 5 -1.67 -12.87 3.65
C ALA A 5 -1.27 -13.32 2.25
N PRO A 6 -1.23 -14.63 1.93
CA PRO A 6 -0.98 -15.10 0.58
C PRO A 6 -1.99 -14.54 -0.43
N LEU A 7 -1.52 -14.09 -1.58
CA LEU A 7 -2.32 -13.65 -2.71
C LEU A 7 -2.36 -14.76 -3.77
N THR A 8 -3.55 -15.12 -4.22
CA THR A 8 -3.73 -15.99 -5.39
C THR A 8 -4.60 -15.27 -6.41
N SER A 9 -4.16 -15.21 -7.66
CA SER A 9 -4.87 -14.55 -8.74
C SER A 9 -4.48 -15.16 -10.09
N GLY A 10 -5.42 -15.19 -11.03
CA GLY A 10 -5.12 -15.37 -12.45
C GLY A 10 -4.74 -14.04 -13.11
N GLN A 11 -4.33 -14.09 -14.37
CA GLN A 11 -4.14 -12.92 -15.22
C GLN A 11 -5.08 -13.00 -16.42
N GLY A 12 -5.69 -11.88 -16.77
CA GLY A 12 -6.50 -11.76 -17.97
C GLY A 12 -5.66 -11.90 -19.24
N PRO A 13 -6.18 -12.51 -20.31
CA PRO A 13 -5.40 -12.86 -21.50
C PRO A 13 -4.90 -11.66 -22.32
N GLN A 14 -5.42 -10.46 -22.10
CA GLN A 14 -5.17 -9.30 -22.97
C GLN A 14 -4.63 -8.05 -22.23
N THR A 15 -4.79 -7.95 -20.91
CA THR A 15 -4.53 -6.67 -20.18
C THR A 15 -3.54 -6.81 -19.03
N SER A 16 -2.99 -8.01 -18.78
CA SER A 16 -2.24 -8.34 -17.54
C SER A 16 -3.01 -8.01 -16.24
N ALA A 17 -4.30 -7.70 -16.34
CA ALA A 17 -5.13 -7.40 -15.19
C ALA A 17 -5.31 -8.67 -14.36
N LEU A 18 -5.26 -8.53 -13.04
CA LEU A 18 -5.48 -9.64 -12.13
C LEU A 18 -6.96 -10.06 -12.17
N THR A 19 -7.20 -11.36 -12.29
CA THR A 19 -8.53 -11.97 -12.25
C THR A 19 -8.60 -12.99 -11.12
N SER A 20 -9.81 -13.34 -10.67
CA SER A 20 -10.01 -14.38 -9.64
C SER A 20 -9.18 -14.15 -8.36
N ILE A 21 -9.09 -12.90 -7.92
CA ILE A 21 -8.27 -12.47 -6.78
C ILE A 21 -8.80 -13.10 -5.49
N LYS A 22 -7.95 -13.85 -4.79
CA LYS A 22 -8.21 -14.46 -3.49
C LYS A 22 -7.11 -14.09 -2.52
N VAL A 23 -7.50 -13.74 -1.30
CA VAL A 23 -6.58 -13.44 -0.19
C VAL A 23 -6.71 -14.56 0.84
N GLY A 24 -5.58 -15.18 1.18
CA GLY A 24 -5.49 -16.28 2.13
C GLY A 24 -5.61 -15.83 3.59
N LYS A 25 -5.27 -16.76 4.51
CA LYS A 25 -5.28 -16.47 5.94
C LYS A 25 -4.19 -15.45 6.29
N ALA A 26 -4.58 -14.46 7.09
CA ALA A 26 -3.68 -13.49 7.70
C ALA A 26 -2.63 -14.15 8.59
N GLN A 27 -1.38 -13.75 8.43
CA GLN A 27 -0.27 -14.08 9.30
C GLN A 27 0.11 -12.84 10.12
N PRO A 28 0.28 -12.97 11.45
CA PRO A 28 0.68 -11.86 12.29
C PRO A 28 2.07 -11.35 11.89
N PRO A 29 2.40 -10.10 12.22
CA PRO A 29 3.72 -9.54 11.95
C PRO A 29 4.78 -10.27 12.78
N SER A 30 6.04 -10.22 12.32
CA SER A 30 7.16 -10.73 13.10
C SER A 30 7.33 -9.94 14.41
N PRO A 31 8.03 -10.48 15.43
CA PRO A 31 8.21 -9.78 16.70
C PRO A 31 8.79 -8.38 16.58
N THR A 32 9.66 -8.16 15.58
CA THR A 32 10.31 -6.87 15.27
C THR A 32 9.43 -5.92 14.45
N GLU A 33 8.23 -6.35 14.07
CA GLU A 33 7.24 -5.60 13.30
C GLU A 33 5.94 -5.33 14.08
N GLN A 34 5.89 -5.69 15.37
CA GLN A 34 4.72 -5.46 16.22
C GLN A 34 4.56 -4.00 16.67
N GLY A 35 5.62 -3.19 16.55
CA GLY A 35 5.62 -1.76 16.90
C GLY A 35 5.33 -0.83 15.71
N PRO A 36 5.29 0.49 15.95
CA PRO A 36 5.24 1.49 14.89
C PRO A 36 6.43 1.36 13.93
N LYS A 37 6.15 1.45 12.63
CA LYS A 37 7.15 1.40 11.56
C LYS A 37 6.74 2.29 10.42
N ASP A 38 7.75 2.93 9.82
CA ASP A 38 7.58 3.78 8.63
C ASP A 38 7.86 2.97 7.35
N PRO A 39 9.01 2.27 7.21
CA PRO A 39 9.19 1.32 6.11
C PRO A 39 8.60 -0.05 6.45
N VAL A 40 7.88 -0.61 5.49
CA VAL A 40 7.29 -1.96 5.58
C VAL A 40 7.67 -2.77 4.35
N GLN A 41 8.12 -4.01 4.57
CA GLN A 41 8.42 -4.93 3.47
C GLN A 41 7.12 -5.51 2.88
N MET A 42 7.03 -5.51 1.54
CA MET A 42 5.90 -6.01 0.76
C MET A 42 6.35 -7.20 -0.11
N PRO A 43 6.42 -8.43 0.43
CA PRO A 43 6.87 -9.59 -0.33
C PRO A 43 5.97 -9.89 -1.53
N SER A 44 6.56 -10.39 -2.62
CA SER A 44 5.81 -10.85 -3.79
C SER A 44 4.85 -11.98 -3.43
N GLY A 45 3.70 -12.02 -4.10
CA GLY A 45 2.66 -13.04 -3.86
C GLY A 45 1.93 -12.90 -2.53
N GLN A 46 2.04 -11.75 -1.84
CA GLN A 46 1.33 -11.48 -0.60
C GLN A 46 0.57 -10.15 -0.67
N VAL A 47 -0.56 -10.09 0.03
CA VAL A 47 -1.20 -8.83 0.42
C VAL A 47 -0.65 -8.43 1.77
N THR A 48 -0.08 -7.23 1.87
CA THR A 48 0.33 -6.65 3.15
C THR A 48 -0.69 -5.59 3.55
N ARG A 49 -1.14 -5.63 4.81
CA ARG A 49 -2.08 -4.65 5.36
C ARG A 49 -1.39 -3.90 6.47
N ASP A 50 -1.22 -2.59 6.28
CA ASP A 50 -0.70 -1.66 7.27
C ASP A 50 -1.77 -0.65 7.68
N LYS A 51 -1.65 -0.13 8.91
CA LYS A 51 -2.51 0.94 9.43
C LYS A 51 -1.63 2.11 9.81
N ALA A 52 -1.79 3.22 9.09
CA ALA A 52 -1.12 4.48 9.34
C ALA A 52 -2.11 5.51 9.88
N LEU A 53 -1.65 6.32 10.83
CA LEU A 53 -2.35 7.48 11.35
C LEU A 53 -1.44 8.69 11.12
N SER A 54 -2.00 9.80 10.64
CA SER A 54 -1.27 11.05 10.53
C SER A 54 -1.95 12.12 11.39
N ASP A 55 -1.17 12.77 12.23
CA ASP A 55 -1.56 13.88 13.09
C ASP A 55 -1.64 15.20 12.30
N LYS A 56 -0.85 15.29 11.22
CA LYS A 56 -0.76 16.47 10.36
C LYS A 56 -1.38 16.21 9.00
N ARG A 57 -1.93 17.28 8.44
CA ARG A 57 -2.49 17.33 7.10
C ARG A 57 -1.40 17.70 6.12
N GLY A 58 -1.53 17.24 4.88
CA GLY A 58 -0.62 17.65 3.82
C GLY A 58 -0.53 16.67 2.67
N LEU A 59 0.36 17.02 1.75
CA LEU A 59 0.80 16.14 0.68
C LEU A 59 2.11 15.48 1.10
N TYR A 60 2.09 14.17 1.23
CA TYR A 60 3.23 13.34 1.60
C TYR A 60 3.65 12.48 0.41
N VAL A 61 4.77 11.79 0.54
CA VAL A 61 5.25 10.82 -0.44
C VAL A 61 5.25 9.41 0.17
N ARG A 62 4.86 8.42 -0.64
CA ARG A 62 4.98 7.01 -0.29
C ARG A 62 5.76 6.30 -1.41
N PRO A 63 7.10 6.32 -1.36
CA PRO A 63 7.94 5.67 -2.36
C PRO A 63 8.18 4.18 -2.05
N CYS A 64 8.67 3.45 -3.05
CA CYS A 64 9.50 2.28 -2.78
C CYS A 64 10.85 2.77 -2.25
N HIS A 65 11.39 2.16 -1.19
CA HIS A 65 12.64 2.60 -0.58
C HIS A 65 13.90 1.96 -1.20
N ILE A 66 13.76 1.40 -2.40
CA ILE A 66 14.85 0.97 -3.27
C ILE A 66 15.06 2.14 -4.24
N VAL A 67 16.21 2.83 -4.15
CA VAL A 67 16.45 4.12 -4.82
C VAL A 67 16.25 4.01 -6.33
N GLU A 68 16.71 2.92 -6.93
CA GLU A 68 16.55 2.68 -8.37
C GLU A 68 15.07 2.53 -8.78
N HIS A 69 14.22 2.00 -7.89
CA HIS A 69 12.78 1.92 -8.13
C HIS A 69 12.09 3.26 -7.87
N GLU A 70 12.50 3.98 -6.82
CA GLU A 70 12.02 5.32 -6.48
C GLU A 70 12.18 6.28 -7.66
N ASP A 71 13.41 6.37 -8.20
CA ASP A 71 13.76 7.21 -9.33
C ASP A 71 13.07 6.73 -10.62
N ASN A 72 12.86 5.42 -10.75
CA ASN A 72 12.11 4.81 -11.85
C ASN A 72 10.59 4.78 -11.59
N LYS A 73 10.04 5.93 -11.21
CA LYS A 73 8.59 6.20 -11.14
C LYS A 73 7.80 5.36 -10.13
N MET A 74 8.45 4.75 -9.12
CA MET A 74 7.75 4.12 -7.98
C MET A 74 7.60 5.06 -6.76
N MET A 75 7.45 6.36 -7.01
CA MET A 75 7.04 7.36 -6.02
C MET A 75 5.61 7.83 -6.30
N ARG A 76 4.77 7.89 -5.26
CA ARG A 76 3.41 8.41 -5.35
C ARG A 76 3.13 9.42 -4.25
N ALA A 77 2.32 10.41 -4.59
CA ALA A 77 1.84 11.41 -3.64
C ALA A 77 0.66 10.84 -2.83
N GLN A 78 0.66 11.07 -1.53
CA GLN A 78 -0.39 10.66 -0.61
C GLN A 78 -0.92 11.90 0.11
N LYS A 79 -2.16 12.28 -0.19
CA LYS A 79 -2.84 13.40 0.48
C LYS A 79 -3.51 12.90 1.75
N TRP A 80 -3.19 13.54 2.88
CA TRP A 80 -3.91 13.36 4.14
C TRP A 80 -4.74 14.62 4.43
N ALA A 81 -6.06 14.47 4.43
CA ALA A 81 -7.01 15.58 4.57
C ALA A 81 -8.16 15.19 5.52
N TRP A 82 -8.87 16.20 6.04
CA TRP A 82 -10.09 15.97 6.80
C TRP A 82 -11.22 15.47 5.90
N PRO A 83 -12.17 14.69 6.43
CA PRO A 83 -13.31 14.18 5.65
C PRO A 83 -14.11 15.27 4.94
N SER A 84 -14.21 16.46 5.53
CA SER A 84 -14.91 17.62 4.96
C SER A 84 -14.27 18.16 3.67
N GLU A 85 -13.03 17.79 3.36
CA GLU A 85 -12.31 18.17 2.14
C GLU A 85 -12.16 17.01 1.14
N ALA A 86 -12.68 15.81 1.47
CA ALA A 86 -12.60 14.64 0.59
C ALA A 86 -13.65 14.68 -0.54
N VAL A 87 -14.72 15.48 -0.39
CA VAL A 87 -15.76 15.69 -1.40
C VAL A 87 -15.51 17.03 -2.09
N GLY A 88 -14.93 16.99 -3.29
CA GLY A 88 -14.93 18.13 -4.20
C GLY A 88 -13.55 18.66 -4.59
N VAL A 89 -12.84 17.95 -5.46
CA VAL A 89 -12.15 18.54 -6.62
C VAL A 89 -12.30 17.52 -7.75
N SER A 90 -13.37 17.65 -8.55
CA SER A 90 -13.35 17.12 -9.91
C SER A 90 -12.63 18.14 -10.77
N GLU A 91 -11.42 17.81 -11.23
CA GLU A 91 -10.74 18.61 -12.26
C GLU A 91 -11.56 18.54 -13.55
N ARG A 92 -11.84 19.72 -14.12
CA ARG A 92 -12.14 19.88 -15.55
C ARG A 92 -10.81 19.94 -16.31
#